data_AF-W2CJL9-F1
#
_entry.id   AF-W2CJL9-F1
#
_cell.length_a   1.000
_cell.length_b   1.000
_cell.length_c   1.000
_cell.angle_alpha   90.00
_cell.angle_beta   90.00
_cell.angle_gamma   90.00
#
_symmetry.space_group_name_H-M   'P 1'
#
loop_
_entity.id
_entity.type
_entity.pdbx_description
1 polymer ?
#
loop_
_entity_poly.entity_id
_entity_poly.type
_entity_poly.pdbx_seq_one_letter_code
_entity_poly.pdbx_strand_id
1 'polypeptide(L)'
;MEQLKERIEEVAKYKEVSIRQMESACQLKRGNLSNISKCGTIGLDKASKILDAFPDISPDWLISGKGSMLRENYLKSTQNRILVGQGVNGDIHSNGIGDVNVSNVSLGASNMYDRDPLTNQMERRKVESTPNRKQENQAEILIERNRTLEAEIEGLRSQLNSKESTIKWLQGVVDSLTSKLPAPESLKF
;
A
#
# COMPACT_ATOMS: atom_id res chain seq x y z
N MET A 1 7.72 7.44 23.46
CA MET A 1 7.23 8.15 22.26
C MET A 1 8.43 8.34 21.36
N GLU A 2 8.38 7.76 20.18
CA GLU A 2 9.42 7.95 19.18
C GLU A 2 9.49 9.44 18.79
N GLN A 3 10.70 9.97 18.70
CA GLN A 3 10.93 11.37 18.41
C GLN A 3 10.80 11.61 16.90
N LEU A 4 10.37 12.81 16.51
CA LEU A 4 10.22 13.17 15.09
C LEU A 4 11.51 12.96 14.28
N LYS A 5 12.66 13.21 14.91
CA LYS A 5 13.97 12.97 14.31
C LYS A 5 14.16 11.50 13.92
N GLU A 6 13.78 10.57 14.80
CA GLU A 6 13.90 9.13 14.57
C GLU A 6 13.04 8.71 13.37
N ARG A 7 11.79 9.19 13.30
CA ARG A 7 10.90 8.93 12.15
C ARG A 7 11.46 9.46 10.83
N ILE A 8 12.10 10.63 10.85
CA ILE A 8 12.76 11.20 9.67
C ILE A 8 13.96 10.33 9.25
N GLU A 9 14.73 9.81 10.21
CA GLU A 9 15.81 8.86 9.94
C GLU A 9 15.28 7.53 9.39
N GLU A 10 14.12 7.05 9.86
CA GLU A 10 13.46 5.85 9.32
C GLU A 10 13.00 6.04 7.87
N VAL A 11 12.41 7.20 7.54
CA VAL A 11 12.05 7.55 6.15
C VAL A 11 13.27 7.55 5.26
N ALA A 12 14.38 8.15 5.70
CA ALA A 12 15.62 8.20 4.95
C ALA A 12 16.21 6.79 4.70
N LYS A 13 16.19 5.93 5.73
CA LYS A 13 16.62 4.53 5.60
C LYS A 13 15.75 3.75 4.63
N TYR A 14 14.42 3.86 4.73
CA TYR A 14 13.49 3.18 3.85
C TYR A 14 13.65 3.58 2.38
N LYS A 15 13.94 4.86 2.14
CA LYS A 15 14.16 5.40 0.78
C LYS A 15 15.59 5.21 0.28
N GLU A 16 16.49 4.63 1.09
CA GLU A 16 17.92 4.46 0.80
C GLU A 16 18.62 5.79 0.42
N VAL A 17 18.19 6.90 1.02
CA VAL A 17 18.77 8.23 0.80
C VAL A 17 19.39 8.77 2.08
N SER A 18 20.44 9.58 1.94
CA SER A 18 20.94 10.36 3.06
C SER A 18 19.95 11.46 3.47
N ILE A 19 19.99 11.89 4.73
CA ILE A 19 19.19 13.03 5.24
C ILE A 19 19.39 14.28 4.36
N ARG A 20 20.60 14.51 3.85
CA ARG A 20 20.90 15.64 2.95
C ARG A 20 20.19 15.51 1.61
N GLN A 21 20.18 14.33 1.01
CA GLN A 21 19.44 14.08 -0.23
C GLN A 21 17.94 14.21 -0.01
N MET A 22 17.46 13.78 1.15
CA MET A 22 16.06 13.95 1.54
C MET A 22 15.68 15.43 1.70
N GLU A 23 16.53 16.26 2.31
CA GLU A 23 16.34 17.72 2.35
C GLU A 23 16.18 18.31 0.94
N SER A 24 17.03 17.89 0.00
CA SER A 24 16.95 18.33 -1.39
C SER A 24 15.68 17.85 -2.08
N ALA A 25 15.29 16.58 -1.89
CA ALA A 25 14.08 16.00 -2.46
C ALA A 25 12.81 16.74 -1.97
N CYS A 26 12.77 17.10 -0.68
CA CYS A 26 11.68 17.86 -0.09
C CYS A 26 11.75 19.37 -0.38
N GLN A 27 12.70 19.85 -1.20
CA GLN A 27 12.91 21.28 -1.47
C GLN A 27 13.05 22.11 -0.18
N LEU A 28 13.75 21.55 0.80
CA LEU A 28 14.08 22.19 2.06
C LEU A 28 15.51 22.75 2.01
N LYS A 29 15.75 23.86 2.70
CA LYS A 29 17.11 24.40 2.83
C LYS A 29 17.96 23.43 3.64
N ARG A 30 19.24 23.34 3.31
CA ARG A 30 20.22 22.52 4.04
C ARG A 30 20.15 22.78 5.53
N GLY A 31 20.10 21.72 6.34
CA GLY A 31 20.03 21.81 7.79
C GLY A 31 18.63 21.82 8.37
N ASN A 32 17.57 21.84 7.56
CA ASN A 32 16.18 21.82 8.07
C ASN A 32 15.79 20.48 8.68
N LEU A 33 16.34 19.38 8.19
CA LEU A 33 16.09 18.03 8.71
C LEU A 33 17.26 17.57 9.58
N SER A 34 18.51 17.89 9.20
CA SER A 34 19.68 17.45 9.97
C SER A 34 19.80 18.13 11.34
N ASN A 35 19.25 19.33 11.51
CA ASN A 35 19.33 20.08 12.77
C ASN A 35 18.03 20.01 13.59
N ILE A 36 17.10 19.11 13.24
CA ILE A 36 15.92 18.89 14.07
C ILE A 36 16.40 18.40 15.43
N SER A 37 16.06 19.19 16.46
CA SER A 37 16.38 18.81 17.83
C SER A 37 15.62 17.54 18.21
N LYS A 38 16.15 16.80 19.19
CA LYS A 38 15.51 15.58 19.73
C LYS A 38 14.04 15.82 20.15
N CYS A 39 13.74 17.01 20.68
CA CYS A 39 12.39 17.46 21.03
C CYS A 39 11.81 18.45 20.01
N GLY A 40 12.32 18.45 18.78
CA GLY A 40 11.96 19.42 17.76
C GLY A 40 10.56 19.13 17.22
N THR A 41 9.73 20.17 17.16
CA THR A 41 8.53 20.16 16.34
C THR A 41 8.91 20.58 14.92
N ILE A 42 8.31 19.91 13.94
CA ILE A 42 8.38 20.35 12.55
C ILE A 42 7.19 21.27 12.27
N GLY A 43 7.42 22.36 11.55
CA GLY A 43 6.33 23.17 11.04
C GLY A 43 5.51 22.37 10.01
N LEU A 44 4.20 22.66 9.94
CA LEU A 44 3.29 22.04 8.97
C LEU A 44 3.77 22.25 7.52
N ASP A 45 4.42 23.37 7.25
CA ASP A 45 5.05 23.72 5.97
C ASP A 45 6.08 22.66 5.53
N LYS A 46 6.97 22.24 6.44
CA LYS A 46 8.01 21.27 6.12
C LYS A 46 7.44 19.85 6.10
N ALA A 47 6.49 19.55 6.99
CA ALA A 47 5.80 18.26 6.98
C ALA A 47 5.07 18.03 5.65
N SER A 48 4.36 19.04 5.13
CA SER A 48 3.71 18.98 3.81
C SER A 48 4.72 18.63 2.73
N LYS A 49 5.84 19.37 2.66
CA LYS A 49 6.89 19.11 1.67
C LYS A 49 7.47 17.71 1.71
N ILE A 50 7.60 17.12 2.91
CA ILE A 50 8.05 15.73 3.07
C ILE A 50 6.99 14.78 2.52
N LEU A 51 5.72 15.00 2.85
CA LEU A 51 4.60 14.16 2.40
C LEU A 51 4.34 14.31 0.89
N ASP A 52 4.63 15.47 0.32
CA ASP A 52 4.56 15.72 -1.12
C ASP A 52 5.68 14.98 -1.88
N ALA A 53 6.90 14.96 -1.31
CA ALA A 53 8.03 14.21 -1.87
C ALA A 53 7.92 12.69 -1.67
N PHE A 54 7.28 12.25 -0.59
CA PHE A 54 7.14 10.84 -0.21
C PHE A 54 5.67 10.50 0.08
N PRO A 55 4.84 10.36 -0.97
CA PRO A 55 3.39 10.21 -0.81
C PRO A 55 2.98 8.83 -0.27
N ASP A 56 3.90 7.88 -0.22
CA ASP A 56 3.75 6.57 0.41
C ASP A 56 3.87 6.61 1.94
N ILE A 57 4.38 7.70 2.51
CA ILE A 57 4.48 7.90 3.96
C ILE A 57 3.14 8.39 4.54
N SER A 58 2.75 7.83 5.67
CA SER A 58 1.55 8.21 6.42
C SER A 58 1.74 9.55 7.16
N PRO A 59 0.84 10.54 6.95
CA PRO A 59 0.87 11.80 7.68
C PRO A 59 0.69 11.61 9.20
N ASP A 60 -0.21 10.71 9.60
CA ASP A 60 -0.53 10.45 11.00
C ASP A 60 0.67 9.86 11.74
N TRP A 61 1.40 8.96 11.08
CA TRP A 61 2.63 8.41 11.62
C TRP A 61 3.74 9.46 11.68
N LEU A 62 3.96 10.23 10.62
CA LEU A 62 5.02 11.24 10.59
C LEU A 62 4.82 12.32 11.68
N ILE A 63 3.59 12.82 11.82
CA ILE A 63 3.28 13.94 12.72
C ILE A 63 3.07 13.44 14.16
N SER A 64 2.24 12.43 14.35
CA SER A 64 1.80 11.99 15.67
C SER A 64 2.53 10.74 16.19
N GLY A 65 3.30 10.04 15.35
CA GLY A 65 3.93 8.77 15.70
C GLY A 65 2.93 7.61 15.87
N LYS A 66 1.70 7.77 15.35
CA LYS A 66 0.64 6.76 15.47
C LYS A 66 0.43 6.00 14.17
N GLY A 67 0.16 4.71 14.28
CA GLY A 67 -0.12 3.85 13.12
C GLY A 67 1.15 3.40 12.40
N SER A 68 1.01 2.98 11.15
CA SER A 68 2.12 2.48 10.32
C SER A 68 2.76 3.61 9.51
N MET A 69 4.09 3.49 9.30
CA MET A 69 4.87 4.42 8.49
C MET A 69 4.35 4.53 7.05
N LEU A 70 4.03 3.39 6.43
CA LEU A 70 3.57 3.33 5.06
C LEU A 70 2.05 3.35 4.99
N ARG A 71 1.50 4.06 4.00
CA ARG A 71 0.07 4.06 3.74
C ARG A 71 -0.37 2.72 3.14
N GLU A 72 -1.48 2.18 3.62
CA GLU A 72 -1.97 0.86 3.20
C GLU A 72 -2.28 0.75 1.71
N ASN A 73 -2.70 1.84 1.07
CA ASN A 73 -2.96 1.88 -0.37
C ASN A 73 -1.68 1.75 -1.22
N TYR A 74 -0.50 2.08 -0.68
CA TYR A 74 0.80 1.86 -1.33
C TYR A 74 1.37 0.46 -1.09
N LEU A 75 1.01 -0.18 0.04
CA LEU A 75 1.36 -1.58 0.30
C LEU A 75 0.64 -2.52 -0.67
N LYS A 76 -0.65 -2.27 -0.93
CA LYS A 76 -1.48 -3.08 -1.85
C LYS A 76 -1.02 -3.00 -3.31
N SER A 77 -0.43 -1.88 -3.74
CA SER A 77 0.09 -1.74 -5.12
C SER A 77 1.40 -2.51 -5.33
N THR A 78 2.25 -2.59 -4.30
CA THR A 78 3.53 -3.32 -4.35
C THR A 78 3.31 -4.83 -4.33
N GLN A 79 2.31 -5.29 -3.57
CA GLN A 79 1.95 -6.71 -3.50
C GLN A 79 1.38 -7.25 -4.83
N ASN A 80 0.92 -6.37 -5.73
CA ASN A 80 0.40 -6.73 -7.05
C ASN A 80 1.39 -6.47 -8.21
N ARG A 81 2.66 -6.14 -7.93
CA ARG A 81 3.73 -6.09 -8.94
C ARG A 81 4.69 -7.27 -8.74
N ILE A 82 4.26 -8.45 -9.18
CA ILE A 82 5.22 -9.53 -9.49
C ILE A 82 6.05 -9.04 -10.67
N LEU A 83 7.33 -8.78 -10.42
CA LEU A 83 8.35 -8.50 -11.44
C LEU A 83 8.51 -9.77 -12.30
N VAL A 84 7.65 -9.90 -13.33
CA VAL A 84 7.92 -10.80 -14.45
C VAL A 84 8.98 -10.09 -15.29
N GLY A 85 10.22 -10.56 -15.18
CA GLY A 85 11.31 -10.09 -16.01
C GLY A 85 10.97 -10.26 -17.49
N GLN A 86 11.08 -9.19 -18.25
CA GLN A 86 11.31 -9.18 -19.69
C GLN A 86 11.86 -7.79 -20.02
N GLY A 87 12.98 -7.69 -20.74
CA GLY A 87 12.88 -7.88 -22.17
C GLY A 87 12.12 -6.69 -22.73
N VAL A 88 12.86 -5.63 -22.99
CA VAL A 88 12.40 -4.38 -23.61
C VAL A 88 11.45 -4.64 -24.79
N ASN A 89 10.31 -3.94 -24.78
CA ASN A 89 9.57 -3.35 -25.91
C ASN A 89 8.05 -3.42 -25.64
N GLY A 90 7.47 -2.28 -25.27
CA GLY A 90 6.02 -2.13 -25.13
C GLY A 90 5.63 -0.94 -24.25
N ASP A 91 5.66 0.24 -24.84
CA ASP A 91 4.94 1.48 -24.51
C ASP A 91 4.16 1.52 -23.17
N ILE A 92 4.77 2.15 -22.15
CA ILE A 92 4.05 2.62 -20.97
C ILE A 92 3.58 4.05 -21.27
N HIS A 93 2.35 4.20 -21.76
CA HIS A 93 1.67 5.48 -21.66
C HIS A 93 1.30 5.72 -20.20
N SER A 94 2.13 6.51 -19.52
CA SER A 94 1.75 7.18 -18.29
C SER A 94 0.58 8.10 -18.61
N ASN A 95 -0.61 7.79 -18.11
CA ASN A 95 -1.64 8.82 -17.95
C ASN A 95 -1.19 9.73 -16.80
N GLY A 96 -0.24 10.61 -17.11
CA GLY A 96 -0.04 11.85 -16.40
C GLY A 96 -1.27 12.72 -16.61
N ILE A 97 -2.16 12.71 -15.63
CA ILE A 97 -3.02 13.87 -15.38
C ILE A 97 -2.49 14.46 -14.08
N GLY A 98 -1.48 15.33 -14.24
CA GLY A 98 -1.14 16.32 -13.23
C GLY A 98 -2.28 17.34 -13.14
N ASP A 99 -2.62 17.67 -11.91
CA ASP A 99 -3.25 18.90 -11.41
C ASP A 99 -3.75 19.89 -12.46
N VAL A 100 -5.07 19.90 -12.71
CA VAL A 100 -5.73 21.06 -13.32
C VAL A 100 -6.09 22.04 -12.21
N ASN A 101 -5.20 23.01 -11.99
CA ASN A 101 -5.44 24.18 -11.16
C ASN A 101 -6.34 25.17 -11.92
N VAL A 102 -7.63 25.26 -11.58
CA VAL A 102 -8.51 26.33 -12.08
C VAL A 102 -8.56 27.44 -11.03
N SER A 103 -7.55 28.31 -11.06
CA SER A 103 -7.53 29.56 -10.29
C SER A 103 -7.12 30.73 -11.17
N ASN A 104 -8.03 31.20 -12.03
CA ASN A 104 -8.22 32.60 -12.41
C ASN A 104 -9.22 32.73 -13.56
N VAL A 105 -10.47 33.05 -13.24
CA VAL A 105 -11.35 33.80 -14.15
C VAL A 105 -11.94 34.95 -13.33
N SER A 106 -11.26 36.09 -13.42
CA SER A 106 -11.85 37.39 -13.07
C SER A 106 -12.74 37.80 -14.24
N LEU A 107 -14.05 37.89 -14.03
CA LEU A 107 -14.96 38.55 -14.95
C LEU A 107 -15.79 39.55 -14.13
N GLY A 108 -15.47 40.83 -14.32
CA GLY A 108 -16.24 41.95 -13.82
C GLY A 108 -17.49 42.21 -14.66
N ALA A 109 -18.54 42.58 -13.94
CA ALA A 109 -19.64 43.49 -14.26
C ALA A 109 -20.59 43.22 -15.46
N SER A 110 -21.86 42.99 -15.08
CA SER A 110 -23.08 43.73 -15.52
C SER A 110 -24.16 43.02 -16.35
N ASN A 111 -25.40 43.37 -15.96
CA ASN A 111 -26.75 43.19 -16.54
C ASN A 111 -27.45 41.85 -16.24
N MET A 112 -28.46 41.80 -15.35
CA MET A 112 -29.83 42.36 -15.48
C MET A 112 -30.55 41.89 -16.75
N TYR A 113 -31.45 40.90 -16.60
CA TYR A 113 -32.87 40.87 -17.01
C TYR A 113 -33.38 39.40 -17.06
N ASP A 114 -34.41 39.14 -16.26
CA ASP A 114 -35.53 38.20 -16.42
C ASP A 114 -35.31 36.74 -16.88
N ARG A 115 -35.71 35.80 -16.01
CA ARG A 115 -36.27 34.51 -16.43
C ARG A 115 -37.32 33.99 -15.45
N ASP A 116 -38.54 33.88 -15.95
CA ASP A 116 -39.70 33.21 -15.36
C ASP A 116 -39.44 31.72 -15.01
N PRO A 117 -40.13 31.17 -13.99
CA PRO A 117 -39.95 29.80 -13.55
C PRO A 117 -41.04 28.88 -14.13
N LEU A 118 -40.83 28.30 -15.31
CA LEU A 118 -41.52 27.06 -15.69
C LEU A 118 -40.84 26.39 -16.89
N THR A 119 -40.36 25.16 -16.72
CA THR A 119 -40.70 24.00 -17.57
C THR A 119 -39.98 22.78 -16.99
N ASN A 120 -40.69 22.07 -16.12
CA ASN A 120 -40.47 20.65 -15.87
C ASN A 120 -40.80 19.89 -17.16
N GLN A 121 -39.79 19.60 -17.98
CA GLN A 121 -39.76 18.45 -18.91
C GLN A 121 -38.45 18.44 -19.69
N MET A 122 -37.51 17.59 -19.26
CA MET A 122 -36.56 16.94 -20.16
C MET A 122 -36.22 15.57 -19.56
N GLU A 123 -37.08 14.63 -19.95
CA GLU A 123 -36.75 13.24 -20.27
C GLU A 123 -35.97 12.42 -19.24
N ARG A 124 -36.72 11.52 -18.61
CA ARG A 124 -36.25 10.24 -18.09
C ARG A 124 -35.54 9.46 -19.20
N ARG A 125 -34.26 9.74 -19.46
CA ARG A 125 -33.40 8.75 -20.12
C ARG A 125 -33.20 7.63 -19.10
N LYS A 126 -33.92 6.53 -19.28
CA LYS A 126 -33.52 5.25 -18.73
C LYS A 126 -32.10 5.03 -19.24
N VAL A 127 -31.10 5.19 -18.36
CA VAL A 127 -29.71 4.87 -18.68
C VAL A 127 -29.68 3.36 -18.83
N GLU A 128 -29.94 2.89 -20.04
CA GLU A 128 -29.66 1.52 -20.42
C GLU A 128 -28.15 1.48 -20.60
N SER A 129 -27.45 1.12 -19.52
CA SER A 129 -26.02 0.93 -19.51
C SER A 129 -25.72 -0.22 -20.46
N THR A 130 -25.44 0.09 -21.72
CA THR A 130 -24.79 -0.86 -22.63
C THR A 130 -23.50 -1.31 -21.94
N PRO A 131 -23.36 -2.59 -21.59
CA PRO A 131 -22.21 -3.02 -20.85
C PRO A 131 -20.98 -2.90 -21.75
N ASN A 132 -19.95 -2.28 -21.20
CA ASN A 132 -18.67 -2.11 -21.84
C ASN A 132 -18.01 -3.49 -21.94
N ARG A 133 -18.20 -4.19 -23.07
CA ARG A 133 -17.73 -5.58 -23.34
C ARG A 133 -16.27 -5.83 -22.95
N LYS A 134 -15.42 -4.80 -22.98
CA LYS A 134 -14.01 -4.88 -22.53
C LYS A 134 -13.87 -5.07 -21.01
N GLN A 135 -14.71 -4.41 -20.21
CA GLN A 135 -14.74 -4.57 -18.76
C GLN A 135 -15.34 -5.92 -18.35
N GLU A 136 -16.34 -6.41 -19.08
CA GLU A 136 -16.92 -7.75 -18.85
C GLU A 136 -15.91 -8.87 -19.13
N ASN A 137 -15.19 -8.80 -20.25
CA ASN A 137 -14.13 -9.75 -20.58
C ASN A 137 -13.02 -9.77 -19.51
N GLN A 138 -12.68 -8.62 -18.93
CA GLN A 138 -11.67 -8.54 -17.87
C GLN A 138 -12.18 -9.14 -16.56
N ALA A 139 -13.45 -8.91 -16.21
CA ALA A 139 -14.07 -9.48 -15.01
C ALA A 139 -14.12 -11.01 -15.09
N GLU A 140 -14.45 -11.57 -16.24
CA GLU A 140 -14.53 -13.02 -16.47
C GLU A 140 -13.16 -13.70 -16.33
N ILE A 141 -12.10 -13.11 -16.91
CA ILE A 141 -10.72 -13.60 -16.78
C ILE A 141 -10.28 -13.62 -15.30
N LEU A 142 -10.63 -12.57 -14.54
CA LEU A 142 -10.30 -12.50 -13.12
C LEU A 142 -11.06 -13.54 -12.29
N ILE A 143 -12.33 -13.79 -12.60
CA ILE A 143 -13.13 -14.83 -11.92
C ILE A 143 -12.50 -16.21 -12.14
N GLU A 144 -12.11 -16.52 -13.37
CA GLU A 144 -11.53 -17.83 -13.69
C GLU A 144 -10.14 -18.01 -13.06
N ARG A 145 -9.33 -16.95 -13.03
CA ARG A 145 -8.04 -16.97 -12.32
C ARG A 145 -8.22 -17.22 -10.82
N ASN A 146 -9.21 -16.57 -10.19
CA ASN A 146 -9.50 -16.79 -8.77
C ASN A 146 -9.91 -18.24 -8.50
N ARG A 147 -10.80 -18.82 -9.31
CA ARG A 147 -11.18 -20.24 -9.17
C ARG A 147 -9.99 -21.19 -9.27
N THR A 148 -9.10 -20.94 -10.22
CA THR A 148 -7.88 -21.76 -10.39
C THR A 148 -6.98 -21.66 -9.16
N LEU A 149 -6.79 -20.45 -8.63
CA LEU A 149 -5.97 -20.22 -7.43
C LEU A 149 -6.60 -20.88 -6.19
N GLU A 150 -7.92 -20.81 -6.04
CA GLU A 150 -8.64 -21.47 -4.94
C GLU A 150 -8.44 -22.99 -4.98
N ALA A 151 -8.51 -23.60 -6.17
CA ALA A 151 -8.25 -25.04 -6.33
C ALA A 151 -6.79 -25.42 -5.99
N GLU A 152 -5.82 -24.59 -6.38
CA GLU A 152 -4.41 -24.79 -6.03
C GLU A 152 -4.17 -24.71 -4.52
N ILE A 153 -4.77 -23.70 -3.86
CA ILE A 153 -4.71 -23.53 -2.40
C ILE A 153 -5.28 -24.77 -1.70
N GLU A 154 -6.42 -25.28 -2.16
CA GLU A 154 -7.05 -26.47 -1.57
C GLU A 154 -6.19 -27.74 -1.77
N GLY A 155 -5.55 -27.87 -2.93
CA GLY A 155 -4.60 -28.94 -3.20
C GLY A 155 -3.39 -28.89 -2.26
N LEU A 156 -2.81 -27.70 -2.05
CA LEU A 156 -1.69 -27.50 -1.12
C LEU A 156 -2.09 -27.77 0.33
N ARG A 157 -3.30 -27.36 0.75
CA ARG A 157 -3.85 -27.65 2.07
C ARG A 157 -3.98 -29.16 2.30
N SER A 158 -4.48 -29.88 1.31
CA SER A 158 -4.59 -31.35 1.38
C SER A 158 -3.23 -32.03 1.54
N GLN A 159 -2.23 -31.58 0.79
CA GLN A 159 -0.86 -32.09 0.93
C GLN A 159 -0.27 -31.79 2.31
N LEU A 160 -0.51 -30.59 2.85
CA LEU A 160 -0.04 -30.21 4.18
C LEU A 160 -0.67 -31.10 5.26
N ASN A 161 -1.98 -31.30 5.22
CA ASN A 161 -2.69 -32.17 6.16
C ASN A 161 -2.19 -33.63 6.10
N SER A 162 -1.88 -34.13 4.90
CA SER A 162 -1.24 -35.44 4.74
C SER A 162 0.13 -35.50 5.42
N LYS A 163 0.97 -34.46 5.26
CA LYS A 163 2.28 -34.38 5.92
C LYS A 163 2.15 -34.27 7.44
N GLU A 164 1.21 -33.48 7.95
CA GLU A 164 0.92 -33.38 9.38
C GLU A 164 0.51 -34.73 9.98
N SER A 165 -0.30 -35.50 9.26
CA SER A 165 -0.68 -36.86 9.66
C SER A 165 0.53 -37.80 9.74
N THR A 166 1.45 -37.72 8.78
CA THR A 166 2.71 -38.49 8.81
C THR A 166 3.60 -38.09 9.99
N ILE A 167 3.73 -36.79 10.27
CA ILE A 167 4.50 -36.29 11.41
C ILE A 167 3.92 -36.82 12.72
N LYS A 168 2.59 -36.74 12.88
CA LYS A 168 1.90 -37.25 14.08
C LYS A 168 2.10 -38.75 14.26
N TRP A 169 2.07 -39.52 13.17
CA TRP A 169 2.38 -40.95 13.21
C TRP A 169 3.82 -41.21 13.66
N LEU A 170 4.79 -40.51 13.08
CA LEU A 170 6.20 -40.64 13.47
C LEU A 170 6.45 -40.28 14.94
N GLN A 171 5.81 -39.22 15.45
CA GLN A 171 5.87 -38.85 16.86
C GLN A 171 5.40 -39.99 17.76
N GLY A 172 4.25 -40.61 17.45
CA GLY A 172 3.75 -41.76 18.22
C GLY A 172 4.70 -42.97 18.21
N VAL A 173 5.39 -43.20 17.09
CA VAL A 173 6.43 -44.25 16.99
C VAL A 173 7.61 -43.91 17.90
N VAL A 174 8.09 -42.66 17.87
CA VAL A 174 9.20 -42.20 18.73
C VAL A 174 8.84 -42.32 20.21
N ASP A 175 7.63 -41.91 20.60
CA ASP A 175 7.15 -42.01 21.99
C ASP A 175 7.08 -43.49 22.46
N SER A 176 6.62 -44.37 21.57
CA SER A 176 6.57 -45.82 21.83
C SER A 176 7.95 -46.45 21.98
N LEU A 177 8.95 -45.95 21.27
CA LEU A 177 10.34 -46.40 21.41
C LEU A 177 10.97 -45.82 22.69
N THR A 178 10.71 -44.55 22.98
CA THR A 178 11.25 -43.84 24.15
C THR A 178 10.72 -44.44 25.46
N SER A 179 9.45 -44.81 25.52
CA SER A 179 8.84 -45.49 26.68
C SER A 179 9.35 -46.91 26.92
N LYS A 180 9.98 -47.54 25.91
CA LYS A 180 10.62 -48.86 26.03
C LYS A 180 12.10 -48.79 26.40
N LEU A 181 12.72 -47.62 26.38
CA LEU A 181 14.08 -47.47 26.90
C LEU A 181 14.05 -47.50 28.44
N PRO A 182 14.91 -48.31 29.09
CA PRO A 182 15.05 -48.24 30.54
C PRO A 182 15.53 -46.83 30.93
N ALA A 183 14.99 -46.30 32.02
CA ALA A 183 15.44 -45.03 32.59
C ALA A 183 16.98 -45.07 32.74
N PRO A 184 17.72 -44.00 32.40
CA PRO A 184 19.15 -43.99 32.55
C PRO A 184 19.46 -44.29 34.02
N GLU A 185 20.02 -45.49 34.26
CA GLU A 185 20.49 -45.87 35.58
C GLU A 185 21.37 -44.73 36.06
N SER A 186 21.00 -44.18 37.22
CA SER A 186 21.81 -43.18 37.90
C SER A 186 23.21 -43.75 38.07
N LEU A 187 24.12 -43.33 37.20
CA LEU A 187 25.56 -43.48 37.37
C LEU A 187 25.90 -42.70 38.65
N LYS A 188 25.78 -43.39 39.78
CA LYS A 188 26.37 -43.00 41.04
C LYS A 188 27.88 -43.11 40.83
N PHE A 189 28.50 -41.97 40.53
CA PHE A 189 29.92 -41.75 40.79
C PHE A 189 30.09 -41.17 42.19
#